data_AF-A0A958M618-F1
#
_entry.id   AF-A0A958M618-F1
#
_cell.length_a   1.000
_cell.length_b   1.000
_cell.length_c   1.000
_cell.angle_alpha   90.00
_cell.angle_beta   90.00
_cell.angle_gamma   90.00
#
_symmetry.space_group_name_H-M   'P 1'
#
loop_
_entity.id
_entity.type
_entity.pdbx_description
1 polymer ?
#
loop_
_entity_poly.entity_id
_entity_poly.type
_entity_poly.pdbx_seq_one_letter_code
_entity_poly.pdbx_strand_id
1 'polypeptide(L)' 'LFVLQTQEKNVQTNTNNFNRTEEQFKLGQVTSIEFRQAQLNLINAINAKNAAKYDAKLAELQLLQLSGQLLDAQF' A
#
# COMPACT_ATOMS: atom_id res chain seq x y z
N LEU A 1 -7.68 7.36 -9.62
CA LEU A 1 -7.14 6.01 -9.32
C LEU A 1 -5.62 5.89 -9.46
N PHE A 2 -4.92 6.79 -10.18
CA PHE A 2 -3.46 6.74 -10.36
C PHE A 2 -2.65 6.56 -9.06
N VAL A 3 -3.03 7.26 -7.98
CA VAL A 3 -2.34 7.16 -6.68
C VAL A 3 -2.46 5.75 -6.10
N LEU A 4 -3.66 5.14 -6.11
CA LEU A 4 -3.87 3.78 -5.64
C LEU A 4 -3.03 2.77 -6.43
N GLN A 5 -3.04 2.85 -7.76
CA GLN A 5 -2.23 1.98 -8.63
C GLN A 5 -0.73 2.14 -8.36
N THR A 6 -0.28 3.37 -8.11
CA THR A 6 1.12 3.63 -7.74
C THR A 6 1.46 2.99 -6.40
N GLN A 7 0.57 3.08 -5.40
CA GLN A 7 0.80 2.44 -4.10
C GLN A 7 0.74 0.91 -4.16
N GLU A 8 -0.08 0.33 -5.03
CA GLU A 8 -0.07 -1.12 -5.29
C GLU A 8 1.29 -1.59 -5.80
N LYS A 9 1.86 -0.88 -6.78
CA LYS A 9 3.21 -1.15 -7.29
C LYS A 9 4.29 -0.92 -6.23
N ASN A 10 4.11 0.08 -5.37
CA ASN A 10 5.01 0.35 -4.25
C ASN A 10 5.02 -0.82 -3.24
N VAL A 11 3.85 -1.38 -2.91
CA VAL A 11 3.75 -2.59 -2.07
C VAL A 11 4.49 -3.75 -2.72
N GLN A 12 4.25 -4.03 -4.00
CA GLN A 12 4.95 -5.10 -4.72
C GLN A 12 6.48 -4.94 -4.67
N THR A 13 6.97 -3.71 -4.86
CA THR A 13 8.39 -3.39 -4.80
C THR A 13 8.97 -3.66 -3.41
N ASN A 14 8.27 -3.25 -2.36
CA ASN A 14 8.71 -3.47 -0.99
C ASN A 14 8.59 -4.94 -0.55
N THR A 15 7.62 -5.69 -1.07
CA THR A 15 7.55 -7.14 -0.85
C THR A 15 8.76 -7.84 -1.45
N ASN A 16 9.14 -7.51 -2.69
CA ASN A 16 10.34 -8.06 -3.32
C ASN A 16 11.62 -7.66 -2.56
N ASN A 17 11.70 -6.42 -2.09
CA ASN A 17 12.81 -5.95 -1.26
C ASN A 17 12.91 -6.71 0.08
N PHE A 18 11.78 -6.91 0.75
CA PHE A 18 11.71 -7.66 2.01
C PHE A 18 12.13 -9.12 1.81
N ASN A 19 11.58 -9.82 0.81
CA ASN A 19 11.92 -11.22 0.53
C ASN A 19 13.43 -11.38 0.26
N ARG A 20 14.02 -10.48 -0.51
CA ARG A 20 15.48 -10.48 -0.74
C ARG A 20 16.27 -10.25 0.54
N THR A 21 15.86 -9.28 1.35
CA THR A 21 16.52 -8.96 2.62
C THR A 21 16.39 -10.12 3.63
N GLU A 22 15.27 -10.83 3.61
CA GLU A 22 15.06 -12.02 4.45
C GLU A 22 16.06 -13.13 4.10
N GLU A 23 16.24 -13.44 2.82
CA GLU A 23 17.23 -14.43 2.37
C GLU A 23 18.66 -14.00 2.72
N GLN A 24 19.00 -12.72 2.53
CA GLN A 24 20.30 -12.18 2.93
C GLN A 24 20.52 -12.29 4.46
N PHE A 25 19.48 -12.06 5.26
CA PHE A 25 19.56 -12.16 6.72
C PHE A 25 19.79 -13.60 7.16
N LYS A 26 19.07 -14.57 6.56
CA LYS A 26 19.27 -16.01 6.80
C LYS A 26 20.71 -16.46 6.48
N LEU A 27 21.34 -15.84 5.48
CA LEU A 27 22.74 -16.09 5.10
C LEU A 27 23.77 -15.28 5.90
N GLY A 28 23.33 -14.43 6.84
CA GLY A 28 24.21 -13.56 7.63
C GLY A 28 24.84 -12.41 6.84
N GLN A 29 24.28 -12.06 5.68
CA GLN A 29 24.81 -11.01 4.79
C GLN A 29 24.34 -9.59 5.14
N VAL A 30 23.26 -9.47 5.91
CA VAL A 30 22.72 -8.20 6.41
C VAL A 30 22.50 -8.27 7.92
N THR A 31 22.53 -7.12 8.56
CA THR A 31 22.31 -6.97 10.00
C THR A 31 20.83 -7.10 10.36
N SER A 32 20.55 -7.33 11.65
CA SER A 32 19.17 -7.31 12.18
C SER A 32 18.50 -5.94 12.02
N ILE A 33 19.27 -4.85 11.97
CA ILE A 33 18.77 -3.49 11.75
C ILE A 33 18.26 -3.34 10.31
N GLU A 34 19.03 -3.79 9.32
CA GLU A 34 18.63 -3.74 7.91
C GLU A 34 17.42 -4.63 7.63
N PHE A 35 17.38 -5.84 8.23
CA PHE A 35 16.21 -6.71 8.17
C PHE A 35 14.95 -6.03 8.73
N ARG A 36 15.06 -5.41 9.90
CA ARG A 36 13.94 -4.64 10.50
C ARG A 36 13.53 -3.45 9.64
N GLN A 37 14.49 -2.78 8.99
CA GLN A 37 14.17 -1.67 8.09
C GLN A 37 13.34 -2.13 6.88
N ALA A 38 13.67 -3.28 6.29
CA ALA A 38 12.88 -3.85 5.20
C ALA A 38 11.46 -4.21 5.63
N GLN A 39 11.28 -4.74 6.85
CA GLN A 39 9.95 -4.97 7.44
C GLN A 39 9.14 -3.68 7.58
N LEU A 40 9.75 -2.63 8.15
CA LEU A 40 9.11 -1.33 8.33
C LEU A 40 8.72 -0.69 6.99
N ASN A 41 9.60 -0.79 5.98
CA ASN A 41 9.34 -0.27 4.65
C ASN A 41 8.12 -0.96 4.00
N LEU A 42 8.02 -2.29 4.12
CA LEU A 42 6.86 -3.05 3.63
C LEU A 42 5.56 -2.66 4.35
N ILE A 43 5.59 -2.56 5.68
CA ILE A 43 4.42 -2.14 6.47
C ILE A 43 3.97 -0.73 6.05
N ASN A 44 4.91 0.21 5.90
CA ASN A 44 4.61 1.57 5.47
C ASN A 44 4.00 1.62 4.07
N ALA A 45 4.50 0.81 3.12
CA ALA A 45 3.92 0.71 1.79
C ALA A 45 2.48 0.16 1.81
N ILE A 46 2.21 -0.85 2.65
CA ILE A 46 0.86 -1.41 2.83
C ILE A 46 -0.09 -0.36 3.41
N ASN A 47 0.35 0.38 4.43
CA ASN A 47 -0.43 1.45 5.05
C ASN A 47 -0.76 2.56 4.04
N ALA A 48 0.23 2.99 3.24
CA ALA A 48 0.02 3.98 2.19
C ALA A 48 -0.98 3.52 1.12
N LYS A 49 -0.92 2.24 0.71
CA LYS A 49 -1.91 1.67 -0.22
C LYS A 49 -3.32 1.67 0.39
N ASN A 50 -3.45 1.29 1.66
CA ASN A 50 -4.74 1.26 2.33
C ASN A 50 -5.33 2.68 2.43
N ALA A 51 -4.53 3.67 2.83
CA ALA A 51 -4.95 5.08 2.84
C ALA A 51 -5.44 5.53 1.46
N ALA A 52 -4.65 5.28 0.39
CA ALA A 52 -5.04 5.63 -0.97
C ALA A 52 -6.34 4.95 -1.43
N LYS A 53 -6.63 3.73 -0.95
CA LYS A 53 -7.88 3.02 -1.22
C LYS A 53 -9.07 3.70 -0.54
N TYR A 54 -8.93 4.08 0.73
CA TYR A 54 -9.97 4.82 1.45
C TYR A 54 -10.25 6.18 0.81
N ASP A 55 -9.20 6.93 0.47
CA ASP A 55 -9.33 8.24 -0.19
C ASP A 55 -10.04 8.12 -1.55
N ALA A 56 -9.70 7.09 -2.34
CA ALA A 56 -10.37 6.84 -3.61
C ALA A 56 -11.87 6.52 -3.42
N LYS A 57 -12.23 5.74 -2.39
CA LYS A 57 -13.63 5.43 -2.11
C LYS A 57 -14.39 6.66 -1.63
N LEU A 58 -13.77 7.49 -0.80
CA LEU A 58 -14.38 8.76 -0.36
C LEU A 58 -14.64 9.69 -1.54
N ALA A 59 -13.68 9.82 -2.47
CA ALA A 59 -13.85 10.63 -3.67
C ALA A 59 -14.98 10.09 -4.59
N GLU A 60 -15.12 8.77 -4.70
CA GLU A 60 -16.25 8.14 -5.40
C GLU A 60 -17.60 8.51 -4.76
N LEU A 61 -17.70 8.42 -3.44
CA LEU A 61 -18.92 8.80 -2.71
C LEU A 61 -19.24 10.30 -2.87
N GLN A 62 -18.22 11.16 -2.84
CA GLN A 62 -18.38 12.60 -3.08
C GLN A 62 -18.89 12.88 -4.50
N LEU A 63 -18.38 12.16 -5.51
CA LEU A 63 -18.87 12.30 -6.88
C LEU A 63 -20.34 11.86 -7.01
N LEU A 64 -20.73 10.76 -6.35
CA LEU A 64 -22.12 10.32 -6.28
C LEU A 64 -23.01 11.35 -5.57
N GLN A 65 -22.52 11.97 -4.49
CA GLN A 65 -23.24 13.02 -3.78
C GLN A 65 -23.47 14.24 -4.69
N LEU A 66 -22.42 14.71 -5.36
CA LEU A 66 -22.46 15.89 -6.24
C LEU A 66 -23.34 15.66 -7.48
N SER A 67 -23.41 14.42 -7.98
CA SER A 67 -24.28 14.04 -9.09
C SER A 67 -25.73 13.74 -8.66
N GLY A 68 -26.03 13.75 -7.36
CA GLY A 68 -27.35 13.43 -6.81
C GLY A 68 -27.69 11.94 -6.80
N GLN A 69 -26.74 11.06 -7.14
CA GLN A 69 -26.94 9.61 -7.28
C GLN A 69 -26.59 8.82 -6.01
N LEU A 70 -26.17 9.49 -4.93
CA LEU A 70 -25.71 8.83 -3.70
C LEU A 70 -26.77 7.93 -3.06
N LEU A 71 -28.04 8.33 -3.08
CA LEU A 71 -29.13 7.57 -2.44
C LEU A 71 -29.54 6.32 -3.24
N ASP A 72 -29.21 6.28 -4.53
CA ASP A 72 -29.52 5.17 -5.43
C ASP A 72 -28.35 4.17 -5.55
N ALA A 73 -27.20 4.48 -4.94
CA ALA A 73 -26.00 3.64 -5.01
C ALA A 73 -26.18 2.35 -4.21
N GLN A 74 -25.89 1.21 -4.84
CA GLN A 74 -25.79 -0.10 -4.17
C GLN A 74 -24.33 -0.35 -3.76
N PHE A 75 -24.11 -0.71 -2.51
CA PHE A 75 -22.78 -0.93 -1.91
C PHE A 75 -22.43 -2.41 -1.76
#